data_AF-A0A1F5RCC7-F1
#
_entry.id   AF-A0A1F5RCC7-F1
#
_cell.length_a   1.000
_cell.length_b   1.000
_cell.length_c   1.000
_cell.angle_alpha   90.00
_cell.angle_beta   90.00
_cell.angle_gamma   90.00
#
_symmetry.space_group_name_H-M   'P 1'
#
loop_
_entity.id
_entity.type
_entity.pdbx_description
1 polymer ?
#
loop_
_entity_poly.entity_id
_entity_poly.type
_entity_poly.pdbx_seq_one_letter_code
_entity_poly.pdbx_strand_id
1 'polypeptide(L)'
;MTKSNCPHCGAAFTGLICDFCGALVGMTDTVERQRQALDELHRLIVNSPWEKQLLLIKNGYLPDDANLLMDAGLKCISLINDAEVRSGRSDAAQGRLEAVITKLQLRPRDQEISKALQLFRERLDKSARSKARDTRLGLGLFAVIFAAIIVLVMYFSRR
;
A
#
# COMPACT_ATOMS: atom_id res chain seq x y z
N MET A 1 -3.29 -8.95 31.70
CA MET A 1 -3.09 -7.84 30.74
C MET A 1 -4.35 -7.01 30.73
N THR A 2 -4.28 -5.75 31.16
CA THR A 2 -5.40 -4.81 31.14
C THR A 2 -5.77 -4.52 29.69
N LYS A 3 -7.03 -4.78 29.31
CA LYS A 3 -7.56 -4.40 28.00
C LYS A 3 -7.67 -2.88 27.96
N SER A 4 -6.80 -2.26 27.19
CA SER A 4 -6.91 -0.84 26.84
C SER A 4 -7.60 -0.73 25.48
N ASN A 5 -8.33 0.36 25.27
CA ASN A 5 -8.97 0.66 23.99
C ASN A 5 -8.03 1.53 23.15
N CYS A 6 -7.95 1.25 21.85
CA CYS A 6 -7.16 2.02 20.92
C CYS A 6 -7.74 3.44 20.79
N PRO A 7 -6.93 4.50 20.94
CA PRO A 7 -7.40 5.88 20.86
C PRO A 7 -7.88 6.27 19.45
N HIS A 8 -7.48 5.52 18.41
CA HIS A 8 -7.84 5.81 17.03
C HIS A 8 -9.14 5.13 16.57
N CYS A 9 -9.45 3.92 17.06
CA CYS A 9 -10.59 3.15 16.58
C CYS A 9 -11.48 2.54 17.69
N GLY A 10 -11.13 2.71 18.96
CA GLY A 10 -11.88 2.19 20.10
C GLY A 10 -11.75 0.68 20.34
N ALA A 11 -11.11 -0.08 19.44
CA ALA A 11 -10.94 -1.52 19.59
C ALA A 11 -9.99 -1.86 20.75
N ALA A 12 -10.26 -2.97 21.45
CA ALA A 12 -9.35 -3.49 22.46
C ALA A 12 -8.03 -3.93 21.81
N PHE A 13 -6.90 -3.68 22.47
CA PHE A 13 -5.57 -4.08 22.01
C PHE A 13 -4.70 -4.64 23.14
N THR A 14 -3.67 -5.40 22.77
CA THR A 14 -2.74 -6.06 23.71
C THR A 14 -1.25 -5.80 23.41
N GLY A 15 -0.92 -5.12 22.32
CA GLY A 15 0.46 -4.89 21.86
C GLY A 15 0.85 -3.41 21.73
N LEU A 16 1.92 -3.13 20.98
CA LEU A 16 2.31 -1.77 20.59
C LEU A 16 1.45 -1.26 19.44
N ILE A 17 0.98 -2.17 18.59
CA ILE A 17 0.12 -1.91 17.46
C ILE A 17 -1.30 -2.33 17.78
N CYS A 18 -2.27 -1.52 17.37
CA CYS A 18 -3.67 -1.92 17.40
C CYS A 18 -3.90 -3.02 16.36
N ASP A 19 -4.31 -4.20 16.81
CA ASP A 19 -4.62 -5.33 15.94
C ASP A 19 -5.67 -4.99 14.88
N PHE A 20 -6.57 -4.04 15.15
CA PHE A 20 -7.65 -3.69 14.23
C PHE A 20 -7.21 -2.68 13.17
N CYS A 21 -6.81 -1.47 13.58
CA CYS A 21 -6.51 -0.38 12.66
C CYS A 21 -5.02 -0.23 12.30
N GLY A 22 -4.12 -0.94 12.99
CA GLY A 22 -2.67 -0.87 12.76
C GLY A 22 -1.99 0.37 13.35
N ALA A 23 -2.74 1.24 14.04
CA ALA A 23 -2.17 2.43 14.67
C ALA A 23 -1.27 2.07 15.84
N LEU A 24 -0.24 2.90 16.07
CA LEU A 24 0.59 2.80 17.26
C LEU A 24 -0.21 3.23 18.49
N VAL A 25 -0.14 2.44 19.56
CA VAL A 25 -0.82 2.74 20.83
C VAL A 25 0.16 2.83 22.00
N GLY A 26 1.38 2.32 21.84
CA GLY A 26 2.48 2.48 22.80
C GLY A 26 3.44 3.62 22.46
N MET A 27 4.37 3.93 23.36
CA MET A 27 5.48 4.83 23.08
C MET A 27 6.57 4.09 22.28
N THR A 28 7.17 4.78 21.30
CA THR A 28 8.28 4.28 20.48
C THR A 28 9.44 5.28 20.42
N ASP A 29 9.89 5.69 21.60
CA ASP A 29 10.98 6.64 21.82
C ASP A 29 12.37 6.07 21.45
N THR A 30 12.54 4.76 21.49
CA THR A 30 13.79 4.09 21.07
C THR A 30 13.67 3.38 19.73
N VAL A 31 14.79 3.24 19.02
CA VAL A 31 14.85 2.53 17.73
C VAL A 31 14.41 1.07 17.89
N GLU A 32 14.76 0.42 18.99
CA GLU A 32 14.36 -0.95 19.30
C GLU A 32 12.84 -1.07 19.44
N ARG A 33 12.18 -0.11 20.10
CA ARG A 33 10.72 -0.07 20.23
C ARG A 33 10.04 0.19 18.90
N GLN A 34 10.59 1.08 18.08
CA GLN A 34 10.09 1.32 16.72
C GLN A 34 10.19 0.05 15.86
N ARG A 35 11.31 -0.67 15.95
CA ARG A 35 11.50 -1.96 15.26
C ARG A 35 10.48 -2.99 15.72
N GLN A 36 10.30 -3.16 17.03
CA GLN A 36 9.29 -4.08 17.58
C GLN A 36 7.88 -3.75 17.09
N ALA A 37 7.49 -2.48 17.08
CA ALA A 37 6.20 -2.03 16.58
C ALA A 37 6.04 -2.31 15.07
N LEU A 38 7.09 -2.09 14.28
CA LEU A 38 7.08 -2.38 12.85
C LEU A 38 6.97 -3.88 12.56
N ASP A 39 7.72 -4.71 13.29
CA ASP A 39 7.67 -6.16 13.18
C ASP A 39 6.29 -6.72 13.60
N GLU A 40 5.70 -6.16 14.66
CA GLU A 40 4.35 -6.50 15.08
C GLU A 40 3.32 -6.16 14.00
N LEU A 41 3.40 -4.97 13.39
CA LEU A 41 2.55 -4.59 12.27
C LEU A 41 2.71 -5.56 11.09
N HIS A 42 3.95 -5.90 10.71
CA HIS A 42 4.21 -6.84 9.63
C HIS A 42 3.62 -8.23 9.91
N ARG A 43 3.75 -8.71 11.14
CA ARG A 43 3.13 -9.96 11.60
C ARG A 43 1.61 -9.91 11.50
N LEU A 44 0.99 -8.80 11.92
CA LEU A 44 -0.45 -8.60 11.81
C LEU A 44 -0.92 -8.59 10.36
N ILE A 45 -0.18 -7.94 9.44
CA ILE A 45 -0.50 -7.94 8.01
C ILE A 45 -0.48 -9.35 7.45
N VAL A 46 0.54 -10.16 7.76
CA VAL A 46 0.64 -11.52 7.22
C VAL A 46 -0.46 -12.44 7.76
N ASN A 47 -0.78 -12.33 9.04
CA ASN A 47 -1.68 -13.27 9.72
C ASN A 47 -3.16 -12.86 9.71
N SER A 48 -3.51 -11.68 9.19
CA SER A 48 -4.89 -11.19 9.18
C SER A 48 -5.66 -11.62 7.92
N PRO A 49 -7.00 -11.69 7.97
CA PRO A 49 -7.84 -11.85 6.77
C PRO A 49 -7.68 -10.68 5.80
N TRP A 50 -7.93 -10.93 4.51
CA TRP A 50 -7.72 -9.98 3.40
C TRP A 50 -8.17 -8.54 3.71
N GLU A 51 -9.42 -8.36 4.12
CA GLU A 51 -10.03 -7.04 4.38
C GLU A 51 -9.26 -6.26 5.45
N LYS A 52 -8.83 -6.97 6.47
CA LYS A 52 -8.09 -6.42 7.60
C LYS A 52 -6.65 -6.09 7.21
N GLN A 53 -6.02 -6.90 6.37
CA GLN A 53 -4.68 -6.58 5.83
C GLN A 53 -4.69 -5.24 5.10
N LEU A 54 -5.74 -4.96 4.33
CA LEU A 54 -5.86 -3.72 3.57
C LEU A 54 -5.91 -2.50 4.49
N LEU A 55 -6.66 -2.59 5.59
CA LEU A 55 -6.72 -1.54 6.61
C LEU A 55 -5.36 -1.36 7.31
N LEU A 56 -4.72 -2.46 7.70
CA LEU A 56 -3.40 -2.46 8.35
C LEU A 56 -2.31 -1.86 7.46
N ILE A 57 -2.35 -2.11 6.15
CA ILE A 57 -1.38 -1.50 5.22
C ILE A 57 -1.66 0.00 5.10
N LYS A 58 -2.93 0.41 4.90
CA LYS A 58 -3.28 1.83 4.73
C LYS A 58 -2.97 2.68 5.96
N ASN A 59 -3.34 2.20 7.15
CA ASN A 59 -3.32 2.99 8.38
C ASN A 59 -2.22 2.57 9.36
N GLY A 60 -1.44 1.55 9.00
CA GLY A 60 -0.43 0.97 9.88
C GLY A 60 0.64 1.99 10.29
N TYR A 61 1.14 1.83 11.51
CA TYR A 61 2.26 2.59 12.06
C TYR A 61 3.44 2.78 11.09
N LEU A 62 4.02 3.98 11.07
CA LEU A 62 5.19 4.32 10.25
C LEU A 62 6.34 4.82 11.15
N PRO A 63 7.51 4.15 11.18
CA PRO A 63 8.61 4.48 12.08
C PRO A 63 9.25 5.83 11.77
N ASP A 64 9.96 6.40 12.73
CA ASP A 64 10.70 7.66 12.55
C ASP A 64 12.13 7.42 12.07
N ASP A 65 12.77 6.35 12.54
CA ASP A 65 14.13 6.00 12.13
C ASP A 65 14.23 5.75 10.62
N ALA A 66 15.32 6.24 10.01
CA ALA A 66 15.51 6.19 8.56
C ALA A 66 15.69 4.75 8.05
N ASN A 67 16.43 3.92 8.80
CA ASN A 67 16.66 2.53 8.41
C ASN A 67 15.36 1.73 8.48
N LEU A 68 14.59 1.92 9.55
CA LEU A 68 13.28 1.27 9.69
C LEU A 68 12.27 1.77 8.64
N LEU A 69 12.36 3.03 8.20
CA LEU A 69 11.57 3.54 7.08
C LEU A 69 11.91 2.87 5.76
N MET A 70 13.21 2.65 5.50
CA MET A 70 13.63 1.91 4.30
C MET A 70 13.13 0.47 4.34
N ASP A 71 13.20 -0.21 5.49
CA ASP A 71 12.66 -1.57 5.67
C ASP A 71 11.15 -1.61 5.41
N ALA A 72 10.40 -0.64 5.94
CA ALA A 72 8.97 -0.50 5.69
C ALA A 72 8.68 -0.30 4.19
N GLY A 73 9.48 0.51 3.50
CA GLY A 73 9.38 0.76 2.06
C GLY A 73 9.64 -0.51 1.22
N LEU A 74 10.68 -1.26 1.54
CA LEU A 74 10.99 -2.54 0.90
C LEU A 74 9.85 -3.55 1.07
N LYS A 75 9.25 -3.60 2.27
CA LYS A 75 8.08 -4.46 2.49
C LYS A 75 6.89 -4.02 1.64
N CYS A 76 6.64 -2.72 1.49
CA CYS A 76 5.58 -2.22 0.60
C CYS A 76 5.81 -2.64 -0.85
N ILE A 77 7.05 -2.55 -1.36
CA ILE A 77 7.38 -2.99 -2.72
C ILE A 77 6.98 -4.44 -2.95
N SER A 78 7.25 -5.33 -1.99
CA SER A 78 6.91 -6.76 -2.11
C SER A 78 5.39 -7.02 -2.19
N LEU A 79 4.57 -6.08 -1.73
CA LEU A 79 3.11 -6.15 -1.77
C LEU A 79 2.52 -5.51 -3.03
N ILE A 80 3.30 -4.73 -3.78
CA ILE A 80 2.89 -4.13 -5.04
C ILE A 80 3.05 -5.17 -6.15
N ASN A 81 1.93 -5.83 -6.48
CA ASN A 81 1.86 -6.78 -7.58
C ASN A 81 1.23 -6.11 -8.82
N ASP A 82 1.96 -6.11 -9.93
CA ASP A 82 1.51 -5.50 -11.19
C ASP A 82 0.55 -6.40 -11.97
N ALA A 83 0.47 -7.70 -11.63
CA ALA A 83 -0.42 -8.66 -12.28
C ALA A 83 -1.81 -8.76 -11.63
N GLU A 84 -1.99 -8.19 -10.43
CA GLU A 84 -3.28 -8.18 -9.74
C GLU A 84 -4.09 -6.95 -10.16
N VAL A 85 -4.91 -7.13 -11.20
CA VAL A 85 -5.80 -6.10 -11.78
C VAL A 85 -6.81 -5.52 -10.76
N ARG A 86 -6.98 -6.14 -9.57
CA ARG A 86 -7.93 -5.71 -8.53
C ARG A 86 -7.48 -5.99 -7.11
N SER A 87 -6.23 -5.73 -6.73
CA SER A 87 -5.88 -5.77 -5.31
C SER A 87 -5.85 -4.38 -4.70
N GLY A 88 -6.89 -4.03 -3.96
CA GLY A 88 -6.84 -2.87 -3.05
C GLY A 88 -5.69 -2.95 -2.05
N ARG A 89 -5.05 -4.12 -1.90
CA ARG A 89 -3.77 -4.33 -1.22
C ARG A 89 -2.58 -3.67 -1.94
N SER A 90 -2.49 -3.79 -3.27
CA SER A 90 -1.45 -3.11 -4.07
C SER A 90 -1.61 -1.60 -3.98
N ASP A 91 -2.85 -1.09 -4.08
CA ASP A 91 -3.15 0.35 -3.91
C ASP A 91 -2.81 0.85 -2.50
N ALA A 92 -3.17 0.07 -1.47
CA ALA A 92 -2.80 0.38 -0.09
C ALA A 92 -1.27 0.44 0.10
N ALA A 93 -0.55 -0.52 -0.49
CA ALA A 93 0.91 -0.58 -0.42
C ALA A 93 1.56 0.58 -1.17
N GLN A 94 0.99 1.02 -2.30
CA GLN A 94 1.44 2.21 -3.03
C GLN A 94 1.29 3.47 -2.18
N GLY A 95 0.10 3.71 -1.61
CA GLY A 95 -0.12 4.88 -0.74
C GLY A 95 0.78 4.88 0.51
N ARG A 96 1.03 3.69 1.08
CA ARG A 96 1.99 3.54 2.19
C ARG A 96 3.43 3.83 1.75
N LEU A 97 3.83 3.37 0.56
CA LEU A 97 5.16 3.63 0.00
C LEU A 97 5.36 5.12 -0.30
N GLU A 98 4.32 5.82 -0.76
CA GLU A 98 4.34 7.28 -0.91
C GLU A 98 4.57 7.98 0.44
N ALA A 99 3.89 7.55 1.50
CA ALA A 99 4.11 8.09 2.85
C ALA A 99 5.55 7.85 3.35
N VAL A 100 6.12 6.66 3.09
CA VAL A 100 7.53 6.35 3.37
C VAL A 100 8.46 7.31 2.63
N ILE A 101 8.24 7.50 1.32
CA ILE A 101 9.01 8.42 0.48
C ILE A 101 8.96 9.84 1.06
N THR A 102 7.76 10.35 1.36
CA THR A 102 7.59 11.69 1.93
C THR A 102 8.37 11.85 3.23
N LYS A 103 8.32 10.85 4.12
CA LYS A 103 9.03 10.93 5.41
C LYS A 103 10.55 10.85 5.25
N LEU A 104 11.05 10.02 4.33
CA LEU A 104 12.48 9.96 3.99
C LEU A 104 13.00 11.26 3.36
N GLN A 105 12.18 11.97 2.57
CA GLN A 105 12.56 13.25 1.96
C GLN A 105 12.78 14.37 2.98
N LEU A 106 12.20 14.27 4.18
CA LEU A 106 12.38 15.23 5.26
C LEU A 106 13.68 14.99 6.06
N ARG A 107 14.40 13.90 5.79
CA ARG A 107 15.65 13.56 6.45
C ARG A 107 16.85 14.19 5.72
N PRO A 108 17.97 14.42 6.43
CA PRO A 108 19.23 14.77 5.78
C PRO A 108 19.55 13.77 4.67
N ARG A 109 19.93 14.26 3.49
CA ARG A 109 20.25 13.37 2.38
C ARG A 109 21.58 12.68 2.64
N ASP A 110 21.50 11.36 2.77
CA ASP A 110 22.65 10.47 2.62
C ASP A 110 22.54 9.68 1.31
N GLN A 111 23.60 8.95 0.99
CA GLN A 111 23.68 8.16 -0.24
C GLN A 111 22.69 6.98 -0.23
N GLU A 112 22.40 6.40 0.93
CA GLU A 112 21.54 5.23 1.08
C GLU A 112 20.07 5.59 0.93
N ILE A 113 19.61 6.63 1.61
CA ILE A 113 18.30 7.27 1.46
C ILE A 113 18.09 7.69 0.01
N SER A 114 19.10 8.27 -0.64
CA SER A 114 18.97 8.66 -2.06
C SER A 114 18.74 7.46 -2.97
N LYS A 115 19.46 6.35 -2.75
CA LYS A 115 19.26 5.09 -3.48
C LYS A 115 17.90 4.47 -3.19
N ALA A 116 17.47 4.45 -1.93
CA ALA A 116 16.18 3.93 -1.52
C ALA A 116 15.03 4.74 -2.15
N LEU A 117 15.11 6.08 -2.11
CA LEU A 117 14.14 6.96 -2.75
C LEU A 117 14.04 6.73 -4.26
N GLN A 118 15.18 6.53 -4.93
CA GLN A 118 15.20 6.21 -6.35
C GLN A 118 14.48 4.87 -6.62
N LEU A 119 14.85 3.81 -5.90
CA LEU A 119 14.24 2.49 -6.03
C LEU A 119 12.71 2.54 -5.80
N PHE A 120 12.28 3.24 -4.76
CA PHE A 120 10.87 3.33 -4.39
C PHE A 120 10.05 4.07 -5.45
N ARG A 121 10.59 5.18 -5.98
CA ARG A 121 9.95 5.93 -7.07
C ARG A 121 9.89 5.14 -8.36
N GLU A 122 10.98 4.48 -8.74
CA GLU A 122 11.00 3.61 -9.92
C GLU A 122 9.94 2.51 -9.84
N ARG A 123 9.72 1.94 -8.64
CA ARG A 123 8.65 0.96 -8.44
C ARG A 123 7.26 1.56 -8.62
N LEU A 124 6.97 2.73 -8.04
CA LEU A 124 5.69 3.41 -8.19
C LEU A 124 5.42 3.77 -9.65
N ASP A 125 6.42 4.33 -10.34
CA ASP A 125 6.32 4.69 -11.76
C ASP A 125 6.05 3.47 -12.64
N LYS A 126 6.75 2.35 -12.38
CA LYS A 126 6.52 1.10 -13.11
C LYS A 126 5.10 0.61 -12.93
N SER A 127 4.58 0.66 -11.71
CA SER A 127 3.21 0.20 -11.43
C SER A 127 2.15 1.13 -12.03
N ALA A 128 2.36 2.45 -11.99
CA ALA A 128 1.49 3.43 -12.63
C ALA A 128 1.43 3.23 -14.16
N ARG A 129 2.57 2.96 -14.80
CA ARG A 129 2.63 2.67 -16.25
C ARG A 129 1.90 1.38 -16.60
N SER A 130 1.99 0.34 -15.76
CA SER A 130 1.25 -0.91 -15.95
C SER A 130 -0.25 -0.65 -15.93
N LYS A 131 -0.75 0.03 -14.89
CA LYS A 131 -2.17 0.40 -14.78
C LYS A 131 -2.66 1.21 -15.97
N ALA A 132 -1.88 2.19 -16.42
CA ALA A 132 -2.24 3.01 -17.59
C ALA A 132 -2.33 2.19 -18.88
N ARG A 133 -1.46 1.19 -19.06
CA ARG A 133 -1.50 0.27 -20.21
C ARG A 133 -2.75 -0.60 -20.16
N ASP A 134 -3.07 -1.17 -19.00
CA ASP A 134 -4.24 -2.04 -18.84
C ASP A 134 -5.55 -1.28 -19.07
N THR A 135 -5.66 -0.05 -18.56
CA THR A 135 -6.83 0.81 -18.80
C THR A 135 -6.98 1.15 -20.29
N ARG A 136 -5.88 1.44 -20.99
CA ARG A 136 -5.92 1.71 -22.44
C ARG A 136 -6.34 0.49 -23.25
N LEU A 137 -5.83 -0.70 -22.90
CA LEU A 137 -6.22 -1.96 -23.56
C LEU A 137 -7.69 -2.28 -23.31
N GLY A 138 -8.17 -2.12 -22.06
CA GLY A 138 -9.58 -2.29 -21.71
C GLY A 138 -10.48 -1.36 -22.50
N LEU A 139 -10.15 -0.05 -22.55
CA LEU A 139 -10.91 0.94 -23.31
C LEU A 139 -10.95 0.60 -24.81
N GLY A 140 -9.82 0.17 -25.38
CA GLY A 140 -9.74 -0.27 -26.78
C GLY A 140 -10.66 -1.46 -27.08
N LEU A 141 -10.68 -2.46 -26.19
CA LEU A 141 -11.57 -3.62 -26.32
C LEU A 141 -13.05 -3.20 -26.28
N PHE A 142 -13.41 -2.33 -25.33
CA PHE A 142 -14.78 -1.80 -25.25
C PHE A 142 -15.18 -1.02 -26.50
N ALA A 143 -14.30 -0.20 -27.05
CA ALA A 143 -14.56 0.56 -28.26
C ALA A 143 -14.81 -0.35 -29.48
N VAL A 144 -14.04 -1.44 -29.62
CA VAL A 144 -14.22 -2.43 -30.70
C VAL A 144 -15.55 -3.16 -30.56
N ILE A 145 -15.91 -3.61 -29.35
CA ILE A 145 -17.19 -4.28 -29.09
C ILE A 145 -18.35 -3.32 -29.41
N PHE A 146 -18.26 -2.07 -28.96
CA PHE A 146 -19.31 -1.08 -29.19
C PHE A 146 -19.48 -0.77 -30.69
N ALA A 147 -18.38 -0.62 -31.43
CA ALA A 147 -18.41 -0.45 -32.88
C ALA A 147 -19.05 -1.65 -33.59
N ALA A 148 -18.72 -2.88 -33.18
CA ALA A 148 -19.31 -4.09 -33.74
C ALA A 148 -20.82 -4.17 -33.48
N ILE A 149 -21.28 -3.78 -32.29
CA ILE A 149 -22.71 -3.70 -31.95
C ILE A 149 -23.41 -2.66 -32.84
N ILE A 150 -22.84 -1.47 -33.01
CA ILE A 150 -23.41 -0.43 -33.87
C ILE A 150 -23.55 -0.94 -35.31
N VAL A 151 -22.51 -1.56 -35.87
CA VAL A 151 -22.54 -2.13 -37.23
C VAL A 151 -23.63 -3.19 -37.35
N LEU A 152 -23.77 -4.06 -36.35
CA LEU A 152 -24.78 -5.11 -36.33
C LEU A 152 -26.20 -4.54 -36.25
N VAL A 153 -26.43 -3.53 -35.40
CA VAL A 153 -27.72 -2.81 -35.31
C VAL A 153 -28.05 -2.13 -36.63
N MET A 154 -27.10 -1.43 -37.25
CA MET A 154 -27.29 -0.78 -38.56
C MET A 154 -27.58 -1.77 -39.67
N TYR A 155 -26.98 -2.96 -39.62
CA TYR A 155 -27.22 -4.04 -40.57
C TYR A 155 -28.66 -4.59 -40.45
N PHE A 156 -29.13 -4.82 -39.23
CA PHE A 156 -30.50 -5.31 -39.00
C PHE A 156 -31.58 -4.25 -39.24
N SER A 157 -31.32 -2.97 -38.98
CA SER A 157 -32.30 -1.89 -39.22
C SER A 157 -32.52 -1.55 -40.70
N ARG A 158 -31.62 -2.00 -41.58
CA ARG A 158 -31.72 -1.79 -43.04
C ARG A 158 -32.40 -2.93 -43.79
N ARG A 159 -32.70 -4.03 -43.11
CA ARG A 159 -33.29 -5.24 -43.68
C ARG A 159 -34.77 -5.30 -43.36
#